data_AF-A0A2P5BE82-F1
#
_entry.id   AF-A0A2P5BE82-F1
#
_cell.length_a   1.000
_cell.length_b   1.000
_cell.length_c   1.000
_cell.angle_alpha   90.00
_cell.angle_beta   90.00
_cell.angle_gamma   90.00
#
_symmetry.space_group_name_H-M   'P 1'
#
loop_
_entity.id
_entity.type
_entity.pdbx_description
1 polymer ?
#
loop_
_entity_poly.entity_id
_entity_poly.type
_entity_poly.pdbx_seq_one_letter_code
_entity_poly.pdbx_strand_id
1 'polypeptide(L)'
;MIKELTRRIQLDGIWQAAHTAGVVIPTPVSTCQFWHRDLNPKKLYLAKLYTTSASSNVARAVELFALPKSTSTQGFREMKAHDVPEVTRLLKEYLRRF
;
A
#
# COMPACT_ATOMS: atom_id res chain seq x y z
N MET A 1 -20.65 12.80 -13.17
CA MET A 1 -20.15 11.70 -12.29
C MET A 1 -20.13 12.10 -10.82
N ILE A 2 -19.24 13.01 -10.38
CA ILE A 2 -19.09 13.37 -8.94
C ILE A 2 -20.40 13.82 -8.30
N LYS A 3 -21.13 14.76 -8.92
CA LYS A 3 -22.42 15.26 -8.39
C LYS A 3 -23.49 14.18 -8.19
N GLU A 4 -23.54 13.18 -9.07
CA GLU A 4 -24.52 12.09 -8.96
C GLU A 4 -24.15 11.12 -7.83
N LEU A 5 -22.86 10.82 -7.65
CA LEU A 5 -22.41 10.03 -6.50
C LEU A 5 -22.73 10.76 -5.18
N THR A 6 -22.47 12.06 -5.11
CA THR A 6 -22.83 12.90 -3.95
C THR A 6 -24.33 12.85 -3.69
N ARG A 7 -25.19 12.96 -4.72
CA ARG A 7 -26.64 12.85 -4.56
C ARG A 7 -27.07 11.51 -3.96
N ARG A 8 -26.49 10.39 -4.41
CA ARG A 8 -26.82 9.04 -3.92
C ARG A 8 -26.46 8.86 -2.44
N ILE A 9 -25.25 9.24 -2.03
CA ILE A 9 -24.83 9.09 -0.62
C ILE A 9 -25.64 10.00 0.31
N GLN A 10 -26.09 11.16 -0.18
CA GLN A 10 -26.92 12.09 0.59
C GLN A 10 -28.34 11.55 0.81
N LEU A 11 -28.89 10.78 -0.13
CA LEU A 11 -30.17 10.09 0.07
C LEU A 11 -30.10 9.04 1.19
N ASP A 12 -28.92 8.45 1.41
CA ASP A 12 -28.66 7.51 2.51
C ASP A 12 -28.24 8.23 3.82
N GLY A 13 -28.32 9.57 3.86
CA GLY A 13 -28.00 10.38 5.03
C GLY A 13 -26.50 10.56 5.30
N ILE A 14 -25.63 10.25 4.35
CA ILE A 14 -24.17 10.38 4.47
C ILE A 14 -23.72 11.69 3.80
N TRP A 15 -23.08 12.57 4.58
CA TRP A 15 -22.71 13.92 4.15
C TRP A 15 -21.20 14.17 4.05
N GLN A 16 -20.39 13.24 4.53
CA GLN A 16 -18.93 13.30 4.50
C GLN A 16 -18.37 12.22 3.56
N ALA A 17 -17.22 12.51 2.96
CA ALA A 17 -16.49 11.57 2.14
C ALA A 17 -14.98 11.71 2.39
N ALA A 18 -14.28 10.58 2.34
CA ALA A 18 -12.82 10.51 2.31
C ALA A 18 -12.39 9.94 0.95
N HIS A 19 -11.43 10.58 0.30
CA HIS A 19 -10.85 10.09 -0.96
C HIS A 19 -9.37 10.45 -1.02
N THR A 20 -8.62 9.71 -1.83
CA THR A 20 -7.21 9.97 -2.11
C THR A 20 -7.05 10.25 -3.60
N ALA A 21 -6.03 11.02 -3.96
CA ALA A 21 -5.71 11.33 -5.34
C ALA A 21 -4.18 11.36 -5.53
N GLY A 22 -3.72 10.93 -6.70
CA GLY A 22 -2.31 11.07 -7.12
C GLY A 22 -1.98 12.46 -7.69
N VAL A 23 -2.92 13.39 -7.64
CA VAL A 23 -2.79 14.78 -8.10
C VAL A 23 -3.10 15.74 -6.94
N VAL A 24 -2.60 16.96 -7.02
CA VAL A 24 -2.93 17.99 -6.04
C VAL A 24 -4.39 18.41 -6.20
N ILE A 25 -5.15 18.27 -5.12
CA ILE A 25 -6.55 18.74 -4.99
C ILE A 25 -6.59 19.92 -4.01
N PRO A 26 -7.55 20.87 -4.14
CA PRO A 26 -7.68 21.97 -3.19
C PRO A 26 -7.84 21.50 -1.75
N THR A 27 -6.90 21.95 -0.91
CA THR A 27 -6.71 21.66 0.52
C THR A 27 -6.77 20.17 0.90
N PRO A 28 -5.69 19.40 0.69
CA PRO A 28 -5.59 18.04 1.21
C PRO A 28 -5.49 18.06 2.75
N VAL A 29 -6.08 17.06 3.40
CA VAL A 29 -5.92 16.84 4.86
C VAL A 29 -4.51 16.36 5.20
N SER A 30 -3.94 15.53 4.33
CA SER A 30 -2.58 14.99 4.47
C SER A 30 -2.01 14.65 3.09
N THR A 31 -0.68 14.59 3.00
CA THR A 31 0.06 14.11 1.83
C THR A 31 1.07 13.05 2.26
N CYS A 32 1.35 12.09 1.41
CA CYS A 32 2.34 11.05 1.68
C CYS A 32 3.13 10.71 0.41
N GLN A 33 4.31 10.14 0.58
CA GLN A 33 5.17 9.69 -0.51
C GLN A 33 5.09 8.17 -0.64
N PHE A 34 5.02 7.67 -1.87
CA PHE A 34 5.16 6.24 -2.14
C PHE A 34 6.61 5.80 -1.96
N TRP A 35 6.78 4.69 -1.25
CA TRP A 35 8.07 3.99 -1.12
C TRP A 35 8.02 2.69 -1.89
N HIS A 36 9.13 2.32 -2.51
CA HIS A 36 9.25 1.10 -3.31
C HIS A 36 10.33 0.18 -2.75
N ARG A 37 10.05 -1.13 -2.74
CA ARG A 37 11.02 -2.20 -2.49
C ARG A 37 11.04 -3.12 -3.71
N ASP A 38 12.17 -3.17 -4.39
CA ASP A 38 12.32 -3.99 -5.58
C ASP A 38 12.34 -5.48 -5.23
N LEU A 39 11.39 -6.24 -5.78
CA LEU A 39 11.35 -7.70 -5.64
C LEU A 39 11.94 -8.42 -6.85
N ASN A 40 11.89 -7.78 -8.01
CA ASN A 40 12.47 -8.31 -9.25
C ASN A 40 13.19 -7.18 -10.02
N PRO A 41 14.43 -6.86 -9.62
CA PRO A 41 15.18 -5.79 -10.25
C PRO A 41 15.32 -5.93 -11.77
N LYS A 42 15.59 -7.15 -12.25
CA LYS A 42 15.75 -7.42 -13.69
C LYS A 42 14.50 -7.08 -14.49
N LYS A 43 13.31 -7.47 -14.01
CA LYS A 43 12.04 -7.17 -14.69
C LYS A 43 11.73 -5.68 -14.68
N LEU A 44 11.94 -5.00 -13.54
CA LEU A 44 11.71 -3.57 -13.42
C LEU A 44 12.58 -2.77 -14.40
N TYR A 45 13.79 -3.28 -14.72
CA TYR A 45 14.74 -2.64 -15.64
C TYR A 45 14.23 -2.72 -17.07
N LEU A 46 13.85 -3.93 -17.50
CA LEU A 46 13.30 -4.17 -18.83
C LEU A 46 11.98 -3.41 -19.04
N ALA A 47 11.17 -3.27 -17.99
CA ALA A 47 9.92 -2.51 -18.02
C ALA A 47 10.10 -0.99 -17.88
N LYS A 48 11.34 -0.49 -17.70
CA LYS A 48 11.66 0.93 -17.50
C LYS A 48 10.91 1.59 -16.32
N LEU A 49 10.72 0.84 -15.23
CA LEU A 49 10.02 1.31 -14.01
C LEU A 49 10.97 1.82 -12.92
N TYR A 50 12.26 1.98 -13.23
CA TYR A 50 13.26 2.49 -12.29
C TYR A 50 13.19 4.00 -12.12
N THR A 51 13.28 4.47 -10.88
CA THR A 51 13.18 5.90 -10.53
C THR A 51 14.53 6.59 -10.32
N THR A 52 15.67 5.88 -10.22
CA THR A 52 16.99 6.48 -9.98
C THR A 52 18.15 5.73 -10.68
N SER A 53 19.32 6.40 -10.75
CA SER A 53 20.61 6.01 -11.37
C SER A 53 21.27 4.71 -10.86
N ALA A 54 20.58 3.91 -10.05
CA ALA A 54 20.97 2.53 -9.72
C ALA A 54 20.98 1.59 -10.95
N SER A 55 20.56 2.12 -12.11
CA SER A 55 20.47 1.48 -13.43
C SER A 55 21.80 0.99 -14.03
N SER A 56 22.96 1.41 -13.52
CA SER A 56 24.22 1.02 -14.16
C SER A 56 24.58 -0.45 -13.95
N ASN A 57 24.10 -1.08 -12.87
CA ASN A 57 24.40 -2.49 -12.59
C ASN A 57 23.21 -3.24 -11.98
N VAL A 58 22.37 -3.80 -12.87
CA VAL A 58 21.23 -4.66 -12.50
C VAL A 58 21.66 -5.86 -11.65
N ALA A 59 22.87 -6.41 -11.87
CA ALA A 59 23.36 -7.56 -11.10
C ALA A 59 23.59 -7.18 -9.63
N ARG A 60 24.20 -6.01 -9.37
CA ARG A 60 24.35 -5.46 -8.00
C ARG A 60 22.99 -5.23 -7.34
N ALA A 61 22.00 -4.74 -8.10
CA ALA A 61 20.65 -4.55 -7.58
C ALA A 61 20.01 -5.90 -7.19
N VAL A 62 20.14 -6.95 -8.02
CA VAL A 62 19.62 -8.28 -7.70
C VAL A 62 20.20 -8.82 -6.39
N GLU A 63 21.50 -8.64 -6.16
CA GLU A 63 22.15 -9.06 -4.91
C GLU A 63 21.67 -8.23 -3.70
N LEU A 64 21.64 -6.90 -3.83
CA LEU A 64 21.20 -6.00 -2.76
C LEU A 64 19.73 -6.23 -2.36
N PHE A 65 18.88 -6.55 -3.33
CA PHE A 65 17.44 -6.73 -3.13
C PHE A 65 17.04 -8.19 -2.89
N ALA A 66 18.00 -9.13 -2.84
CA ALA A 66 17.73 -10.54 -2.60
C ALA A 66 16.99 -10.77 -1.27
N LEU A 67 16.02 -11.69 -1.29
CA LEU A 67 15.24 -12.10 -0.12
C LEU A 67 15.39 -13.60 0.11
N PRO A 68 15.26 -14.07 1.37
CA PRO A 68 15.20 -15.50 1.68
C PRO A 68 14.05 -16.20 0.95
N LYS A 69 14.23 -17.49 0.64
CA LYS A 69 13.18 -18.31 -0.01
C LYS A 69 12.02 -18.66 0.92
N SER A 70 12.26 -18.64 2.23
CA SER A 70 11.27 -18.95 3.26
C SER A 70 11.21 -17.84 4.29
N THR A 71 10.05 -17.65 4.90
CA THR A 71 9.82 -16.69 5.98
C THR A 71 10.63 -17.08 7.22
N SER A 72 11.23 -16.10 7.88
CA SER A 72 12.02 -16.32 9.11
C SER A 72 11.18 -16.33 10.38
N THR A 73 9.96 -15.80 10.34
CA THR A 73 9.07 -15.69 11.50
C THR A 73 8.45 -17.04 11.84
N GLN A 74 8.76 -17.58 13.01
CA GLN A 74 8.19 -18.84 13.51
C GLN A 74 6.67 -18.72 13.69
N GLY A 75 5.93 -19.74 13.26
CA GLY A 75 4.47 -19.75 13.35
C GLY A 75 3.76 -18.86 12.33
N PHE A 76 4.51 -18.21 11.43
CA PHE A 76 3.91 -17.44 10.33
C PHE A 76 3.15 -18.37 9.39
N ARG A 77 1.86 -18.07 9.21
CA ARG A 77 0.95 -18.83 8.36
C ARG A 77 -0.09 -17.88 7.77
N GLU A 78 -0.76 -18.32 6.72
CA GLU A 78 -1.89 -17.60 6.16
C GLU A 78 -3.02 -17.44 7.19
N MET A 79 -3.73 -16.31 7.08
CA MET A 79 -4.91 -16.00 7.88
C MET A 79 -6.07 -16.92 7.48
N LYS A 80 -6.77 -17.48 8.47
CA LYS A 80 -7.96 -18.31 8.30
C LYS A 80 -9.19 -17.58 8.85
N ALA A 81 -10.39 -18.05 8.49
CA ALA A 81 -11.64 -17.43 8.92
C ALA A 81 -11.78 -17.32 10.45
N HIS A 82 -11.25 -18.30 11.20
CA HIS A 82 -11.29 -18.26 12.68
C HIS A 82 -10.37 -17.20 13.29
N ASP A 83 -9.40 -16.67 12.55
CA ASP A 83 -8.49 -15.63 13.04
C ASP A 83 -9.13 -14.22 12.99
N VAL A 84 -10.23 -14.05 12.25
CA VAL A 84 -10.87 -12.74 12.01
C VAL A 84 -11.17 -11.98 13.30
N PRO A 85 -11.76 -12.58 14.36
CA PRO A 85 -12.04 -11.84 15.59
C PRO A 85 -10.78 -11.29 16.26
N GLU A 86 -9.71 -12.10 16.35
CA GLU A 86 -8.45 -11.68 17.00
C GLU A 86 -7.70 -10.64 16.17
N VAL A 87 -7.61 -10.82 14.85
CA VAL A 87 -7.01 -9.82 13.95
C VAL A 87 -7.76 -8.50 14.04
N THR A 88 -9.09 -8.53 14.09
CA THR A 88 -9.92 -7.33 14.26
C THR A 88 -9.62 -6.62 15.58
N ARG A 89 -9.51 -7.38 16.67
CA ARG A 89 -9.19 -6.83 18.00
C ARG A 89 -7.82 -6.14 18.01
N LEU A 90 -6.77 -6.84 17.56
CA LEU A 90 -5.40 -6.34 17.52
C LEU A 90 -5.25 -5.13 16.60
N LEU A 91 -5.87 -5.16 15.42
CA LEU A 91 -5.83 -4.05 14.47
C LEU A 91 -6.54 -2.81 15.03
N LYS A 92 -7.73 -2.97 15.64
CA LYS A 92 -8.44 -1.86 16.30
C LYS A 92 -7.61 -1.25 17.43
N GLU A 93 -6.99 -2.08 18.25
CA GLU A 93 -6.13 -1.62 19.34
C GLU A 93 -4.95 -0.79 18.84
N TYR A 94 -4.23 -1.29 17.83
CA TYR A 94 -3.11 -0.60 17.22
C TYR A 94 -3.53 0.72 16.54
N LEU A 95 -4.66 0.74 15.83
CA LEU A 95 -5.10 1.91 15.08
C LEU A 95 -5.66 3.05 15.95
N ARG A 96 -6.00 2.82 17.22
CA ARG A 96 -6.48 3.87 18.16
C ARG A 96 -5.48 5.00 18.42
N ARG A 97 -4.21 4.82 18.07
CA ARG A 97 -3.14 5.82 18.28
C ARG A 97 -3.06 6.88 17.18
N PHE A 98 -3.85 6.74 16.12
CA PHE A 98 -3.93 7.65 14.99
C PHE A 98 -5.32 8.30 14.97
#